data_AF-X0WRV6-F1
#
_entry.id   AF-X0WRV6-F1
#
_cell.length_a   1.000
_cell.length_b   1.000
_cell.length_c   1.000
_cell.angle_alpha   90.00
_cell.angle_beta   90.00
_cell.angle_gamma   90.00
#
_symmetry.space_group_name_H-M   'P 1'
#
loop_
_entity.id
_entity.type
_entity.pdbx_description
1 polymer ?
#
loop_
_entity_poly.entity_id
_entity_poly.type
_entity_poly.pdbx_seq_one_letter_code
_entity_poly.pdbx_strand_id
1 'polypeptide(L)'
;LGVISSGVAYQYAKEVFPGASFLKLAMTYPLPQNLIRQFATQVERVIVIEELDPFLQENIQTMGIEVTGKEFIPRVGELNTDIIAQGGRSAGLLPETSPSPKIEITSELPRRSPLLCPGCPHTGIFFVLSSLGQRSKPPGAKGKLPREPRLIITGDIGCYTLATYPPLSAMDTTACMGASIGQALGMEKAGISRKVVAVIGDSTFLHSGITPLVNAVYNEGQITVIILDNGTTAMTGHQEHPG
;
A
#
# COMPACT_ATOMS: atom_id res chain seq x y z
N LEU A 1 30.36 -14.91 3.57
CA LEU A 1 29.31 -13.85 3.62
C LEU A 1 28.09 -14.39 4.36
N GLY A 2 27.63 -13.68 5.39
CA GLY A 2 26.37 -13.96 6.08
C GLY A 2 25.33 -12.88 5.80
N VAL A 3 24.07 -13.27 5.60
CA VAL A 3 22.94 -12.37 5.33
C VAL A 3 21.90 -12.51 6.44
N ILE A 4 21.56 -11.38 7.06
CA ILE A 4 20.44 -11.28 8.00
C ILE A 4 19.29 -10.58 7.29
N SER A 5 18.10 -11.18 7.33
CA SER A 5 16.91 -10.63 6.67
C SER A 5 15.62 -11.10 7.33
N SER A 6 14.49 -10.52 6.94
CA SER A 6 13.15 -10.90 7.41
C SER A 6 12.14 -10.86 6.27
N GLY A 7 10.96 -11.45 6.48
CA GLY A 7 9.85 -11.37 5.51
C GLY A 7 10.21 -11.85 4.10
N VAL A 8 9.78 -11.08 3.09
CA VAL A 8 10.00 -11.37 1.66
C VAL A 8 11.42 -11.04 1.21
N ALA A 9 12.06 -10.03 1.82
CA ALA A 9 13.44 -9.63 1.50
C ALA A 9 14.44 -10.79 1.62
N TYR A 10 14.18 -11.74 2.54
CA TYR A 10 14.96 -12.97 2.66
C TYR A 10 14.94 -13.81 1.38
N GLN A 11 13.80 -13.93 0.71
CA GLN A 11 13.70 -14.75 -0.51
C GLN A 11 14.47 -14.11 -1.65
N TYR A 12 14.34 -12.79 -1.82
CA TYR A 12 15.10 -12.06 -2.83
C TYR A 12 16.60 -12.15 -2.58
N ALA A 13 17.04 -11.99 -1.32
CA ALA A 13 18.44 -12.12 -0.96
C ALA A 13 18.98 -13.54 -1.19
N LYS A 14 18.17 -14.56 -0.91
CA LYS A 14 18.54 -15.97 -1.13
C LYS A 14 18.71 -16.32 -2.61
N GLU A 15 17.88 -15.74 -3.46
CA GLU A 15 18.01 -15.88 -4.92
C GLU A 15 19.31 -15.23 -5.43
N VAL A 16 19.63 -14.04 -4.93
CA VAL A 16 20.79 -13.26 -5.38
C VAL A 16 22.12 -13.78 -4.80
N PHE A 17 22.13 -14.27 -3.55
CA PHE A 17 23.33 -14.75 -2.86
C PHE A 17 23.23 -16.25 -2.50
N PRO A 18 23.16 -17.17 -3.49
CA PRO A 18 22.90 -18.59 -3.23
C PRO A 18 23.98 -19.30 -2.38
N GLY A 19 25.22 -18.77 -2.37
CA GLY A 19 26.33 -19.30 -1.59
C GLY A 19 26.52 -18.66 -0.20
N ALA A 20 25.70 -17.69 0.18
CA ALA A 20 25.81 -17.05 1.49
C ALA A 20 25.14 -17.89 2.60
N SER A 21 25.60 -17.72 3.84
CA SER A 21 24.89 -18.21 5.02
C SER A 21 23.74 -17.26 5.36
N PHE A 22 22.60 -17.76 5.81
CA PHE A 22 21.44 -16.92 6.09
C PHE A 22 20.92 -17.07 7.52
N LEU A 23 20.54 -15.95 8.11
CA LEU A 23 19.69 -15.88 9.29
C LEU A 23 18.38 -15.17 8.93
N LYS A 24 17.30 -15.95 8.78
CA LYS A 24 15.95 -15.42 8.59
C LYS A 24 15.31 -15.13 9.95
N LEU A 25 15.06 -13.86 10.24
CA LEU A 25 14.32 -13.44 11.42
C LEU A 25 12.82 -13.56 11.15
N ALA A 26 12.14 -14.46 11.87
CA ALA A 26 10.68 -14.60 11.82
C ALA A 26 9.96 -13.57 12.70
N MET A 27 10.60 -13.18 13.81
CA MET A 27 10.14 -12.12 14.71
C MET A 27 11.23 -11.05 14.77
N THR A 28 10.90 -9.83 14.36
CA THR A 28 11.83 -8.70 14.28
C THR A 28 11.74 -7.77 15.49
N TYR A 29 10.75 -7.97 16.38
CA TYR A 29 10.66 -7.26 17.64
C TYR A 29 10.06 -8.14 18.75
N PRO A 30 10.75 -8.33 19.89
CA PRO A 30 12.15 -7.96 20.14
C PRO A 30 13.14 -8.79 19.31
N LEU A 31 14.31 -8.24 19.00
CA LEU A 31 15.34 -8.95 18.23
C LEU A 31 16.07 -10.02 19.08
N PRO A 32 16.29 -11.23 18.53
CA PRO A 32 16.96 -12.32 19.24
C PRO A 32 18.48 -12.10 19.29
N GLN A 33 18.95 -11.24 20.20
CA GLN A 33 20.35 -10.78 20.24
C GLN A 33 21.38 -11.92 20.29
N ASN A 34 21.13 -12.97 21.08
CA ASN A 34 22.06 -14.09 21.22
C ASN A 34 22.20 -14.88 19.91
N LEU A 35 21.08 -15.09 19.20
CA LEU A 35 21.07 -15.77 17.91
C LEU A 35 21.83 -14.95 16.86
N ILE A 36 21.61 -13.63 16.82
CA ILE A 36 22.28 -12.72 15.91
C ILE A 36 23.79 -12.70 16.18
N ARG A 37 24.22 -12.59 17.44
CA ARG A 37 25.65 -12.65 17.83
C ARG A 37 26.28 -13.97 17.43
N GLN A 38 25.62 -15.09 17.73
CA GLN A 38 26.11 -16.42 17.38
C GLN A 38 26.26 -16.58 15.86
N PHE A 39 25.31 -16.08 15.07
CA PHE A 39 25.41 -16.10 13.62
C PHE A 39 26.56 -15.22 13.11
N ALA A 40 26.71 -14.01 13.64
CA ALA A 40 27.78 -13.09 13.25
C ALA A 40 29.17 -13.67 13.49
N THR A 41 29.38 -14.48 14.54
CA THR A 41 30.67 -15.16 14.78
C THR A 41 31.01 -16.28 13.81
N GLN A 42 30.05 -16.76 13.02
CA GLN A 42 30.24 -17.89 12.11
C GLN A 42 30.59 -17.47 10.67
N VAL A 43 30.63 -16.16 10.40
CA VAL A 43 30.84 -15.62 9.05
C VAL A 43 31.85 -14.48 9.09
N GLU A 44 32.60 -14.31 8.00
CA GLU A 44 33.63 -13.25 7.91
C GLU A 44 33.05 -11.85 7.78
N ARG A 45 31.90 -11.72 7.10
CA ARG A 45 31.22 -10.45 6.84
C ARG A 45 29.73 -10.65 6.92
N VAL A 46 29.03 -9.75 7.61
CA VAL A 46 27.58 -9.76 7.77
C VAL A 46 26.97 -8.60 6.98
N ILE A 47 25.93 -8.91 6.20
CA ILE A 47 25.09 -7.90 5.56
C ILE A 47 23.64 -8.03 6.01
N VAL A 48 22.93 -6.91 6.00
CA VAL A 48 21.50 -6.86 6.27
C VAL A 48 20.77 -6.50 4.99
N ILE A 49 19.86 -7.38 4.56
CA ILE A 49 18.96 -7.10 3.43
C ILE A 49 17.56 -6.89 4.00
N GLU A 50 17.14 -5.64 4.03
CA GLU A 50 15.82 -5.23 4.52
C GLU A 50 15.21 -4.17 3.59
N GLU A 51 13.89 -4.06 3.65
CA GLU A 51 13.11 -3.15 2.81
C GLU A 51 12.80 -1.84 3.56
N LEU A 52 12.76 -0.72 2.85
CA LEU A 52 12.57 0.64 3.40
C LEU A 52 13.66 1.07 4.40
N ASP A 53 13.31 1.35 5.65
CA ASP A 53 14.23 1.91 6.63
C ASP A 53 15.24 0.88 7.18
N PRO A 54 16.44 1.32 7.64
CA PRO A 54 17.49 0.48 8.23
C PRO A 54 17.15 -0.09 9.62
N PHE A 55 15.93 -0.58 9.86
CA PHE A 55 15.50 -0.99 11.20
C PHE A 55 16.38 -2.12 11.77
N LEU A 56 16.58 -3.21 11.02
CA LEU A 56 17.41 -4.33 11.43
C LEU A 56 18.88 -3.92 11.47
N GLN A 57 19.37 -3.20 10.45
CA GLN A 57 20.76 -2.76 10.39
C GLN A 57 21.14 -1.92 11.62
N GLU A 58 20.39 -0.84 11.91
CA GLU A 58 20.67 0.05 13.04
C GLU A 58 20.61 -0.71 14.37
N ASN A 59 19.57 -1.51 14.58
CA ASN A 59 19.44 -2.25 15.84
C ASN A 59 20.58 -3.28 16.00
N ILE A 60 21.03 -3.96 14.94
CA ILE A 60 22.15 -4.91 15.01
C ILE A 60 23.47 -4.17 15.27
N GLN A 61 23.68 -3.00 14.66
CA GLN A 61 24.85 -2.16 14.92
C GLN A 61 24.90 -1.72 16.39
N THR A 62 23.77 -1.37 17.02
CA THR A 62 23.74 -1.04 18.46
C THR A 62 24.11 -2.21 19.37
N MET A 63 24.06 -3.46 18.87
CA MET A 63 24.55 -4.65 19.60
C MET A 63 26.07 -4.80 19.55
N GLY A 64 26.78 -3.90 18.85
CA GLY A 64 28.23 -3.94 18.63
C GLY A 64 28.66 -4.84 17.47
N ILE A 65 27.74 -5.20 16.57
CA ILE A 65 28.03 -6.06 15.42
C ILE A 65 28.18 -5.20 14.17
N GLU A 66 29.32 -5.31 13.50
CA GLU A 66 29.56 -4.62 12.24
C GLU A 66 28.72 -5.23 11.11
N VAL A 67 27.81 -4.44 10.55
CA VAL A 67 26.94 -4.85 9.44
C VAL A 67 26.78 -3.71 8.43
N THR A 68 26.62 -4.09 7.17
CA THR A 68 26.34 -3.18 6.02
C THR A 68 25.10 -3.65 5.25
N GLY A 69 24.47 -2.78 4.49
CA GLY A 69 23.29 -3.09 3.68
C GLY A 69 22.74 -1.85 2.99
N LYS A 70 22.29 -0.88 3.79
CA LYS A 70 21.68 0.36 3.30
C LYS A 70 22.63 1.31 2.60
N GLU A 71 23.94 1.07 2.66
CA GLU A 71 24.92 1.81 1.84
C GLU A 71 24.73 1.51 0.35
N PHE A 72 24.16 0.35 0.00
CA PHE A 72 23.95 -0.08 -1.39
C PHE A 72 22.52 -0.57 -1.69
N ILE A 73 21.65 -0.68 -0.67
CA ILE A 73 20.22 -0.97 -0.81
C ILE A 73 19.41 0.31 -0.56
N PRO A 74 18.50 0.72 -1.47
CA PRO A 74 17.72 1.95 -1.30
C PRO A 74 16.76 1.87 -0.11
N ARG A 75 16.44 3.05 0.44
CA ARG A 75 15.45 3.23 1.51
C ARG A 75 14.03 3.50 1.02
N VAL A 76 13.86 3.62 -0.30
CA VAL A 76 12.60 4.02 -0.93
C VAL A 76 12.29 3.09 -2.11
N GLY A 77 11.00 2.94 -2.38
CA GLY A 77 10.51 2.03 -3.42
C GLY A 77 10.42 0.58 -2.96
N GLU A 78 9.95 -0.26 -3.87
CA GLU A 78 9.82 -1.71 -3.68
C GLU A 78 11.19 -2.38 -3.81
N LEU A 79 11.53 -3.25 -2.85
CA LEU A 79 12.72 -4.07 -2.94
C LEU A 79 12.48 -5.27 -3.86
N ASN A 80 13.43 -5.55 -4.76
CA ASN A 80 13.39 -6.73 -5.63
C ASN A 80 14.79 -7.31 -5.84
N THR A 81 14.87 -8.44 -6.54
CA THR A 81 16.12 -9.16 -6.81
C THR A 81 17.10 -8.35 -7.65
N ASP A 82 16.63 -7.57 -8.63
CA ASP A 82 17.48 -6.72 -9.47
C ASP A 82 18.19 -5.64 -8.65
N ILE A 83 17.46 -4.97 -7.75
CA ILE A 83 18.01 -3.95 -6.85
C ILE A 83 19.08 -4.56 -5.94
N ILE A 84 18.79 -5.72 -5.33
CA ILE A 84 19.74 -6.39 -4.44
C ILE A 84 20.98 -6.86 -5.22
N ALA A 85 20.80 -7.38 -6.43
CA ALA A 85 21.92 -7.81 -7.28
C ALA A 85 22.77 -6.62 -7.73
N GLN A 86 22.16 -5.50 -8.10
CA GLN A 86 22.89 -4.29 -8.46
C GLN A 86 23.66 -3.71 -7.26
N GLY A 87 23.03 -3.62 -6.09
CA GLY A 87 23.68 -3.19 -4.85
C GLY A 87 24.79 -4.14 -4.40
N GLY A 88 24.59 -5.45 -4.55
CA GLY A 88 25.61 -6.45 -4.27
C GLY A 88 26.85 -6.32 -5.17
N ARG A 89 26.66 -6.01 -6.45
CA ARG A 89 27.78 -5.75 -7.39
C ARG A 89 28.52 -4.47 -7.03
N SER A 90 27.81 -3.37 -6.81
CA SER A 90 28.45 -2.09 -6.44
C SER A 90 29.23 -2.17 -5.11
N ALA A 91 28.80 -3.05 -4.20
CA ALA A 91 29.48 -3.34 -2.95
C ALA A 91 30.62 -4.38 -3.05
N GLY A 92 30.90 -4.92 -4.24
CA GLY A 92 31.91 -5.96 -4.48
C GLY A 92 31.57 -7.32 -3.87
N LEU A 93 30.29 -7.59 -3.59
CA LEU A 93 29.79 -8.83 -3.00
C LEU A 93 29.38 -9.88 -4.04
N LEU A 94 29.16 -9.44 -5.28
CA LEU A 94 28.83 -10.28 -6.42
C LEU A 94 29.81 -10.00 -7.56
N PRO A 95 30.10 -11.00 -8.41
CA PRO A 95 30.90 -10.77 -9.59
C PRO A 95 30.22 -9.75 -10.51
N GLU A 96 31.05 -8.93 -11.17
CA GLU A 96 30.59 -8.12 -12.28
C GLU A 96 30.09 -9.03 -13.39
N THR A 97 28.82 -8.89 -13.75
CA THR A 97 28.20 -9.60 -14.86
C THR A 97 27.73 -8.60 -15.89
N SER A 98 27.75 -8.97 -17.16
CA SER A 98 27.10 -8.21 -18.22
C SER A 98 25.69 -7.79 -17.76
N PRO A 99 25.29 -6.53 -17.92
CA PRO A 99 23.94 -6.11 -17.58
C PRO A 99 22.95 -7.04 -18.28
N SER A 100 21.97 -7.57 -17.53
CA SER A 100 20.85 -8.28 -18.17
C SER A 100 20.27 -7.35 -19.24
N PRO A 101 20.02 -7.84 -20.47
CA PRO A 101 19.46 -7.01 -21.50
C PRO A 101 18.15 -6.42 -20.97
N LYS A 102 18.07 -5.09 -20.89
CA LYS A 102 16.82 -4.43 -20.56
C LYS A 102 15.84 -4.80 -21.65
N ILE A 103 14.82 -5.59 -21.29
CA ILE A 103 13.73 -5.88 -22.20
C ILE A 103 13.04 -4.54 -22.45
N GLU A 104 13.12 -4.05 -23.69
CA GLU A 104 12.32 -2.91 -24.11
C GLU A 104 10.86 -3.34 -24.07
N ILE A 105 10.19 -2.98 -22.98
CA ILE A 105 8.75 -3.16 -22.84
C ILE A 105 8.13 -2.25 -23.89
N THR A 106 7.43 -2.83 -24.86
CA THR A 106 6.69 -2.07 -25.86
C THR A 106 5.71 -1.14 -25.13
N SER A 107 5.64 0.12 -25.56
CA SER A 107 4.86 1.16 -24.87
C SER A 107 3.33 0.94 -24.90
N GLU A 108 2.86 -0.12 -25.57
CA GLU A 108 1.44 -0.40 -25.83
C GLU A 108 0.94 -1.70 -25.17
N LEU A 109 1.41 -2.01 -23.95
CA LEU A 109 0.74 -3.06 -23.18
C LEU A 109 -0.65 -2.58 -22.71
N PRO A 110 -1.69 -3.41 -22.81
CA PRO A 110 -3.02 -3.05 -22.32
C PRO A 110 -2.97 -2.85 -20.80
N ARG A 111 -3.49 -1.72 -20.33
CA ARG A 111 -3.54 -1.41 -18.89
C ARG A 111 -4.46 -2.40 -18.18
N ARG A 112 -3.95 -3.06 -17.14
CA ARG A 112 -4.73 -3.94 -16.24
C ARG A 112 -5.02 -3.21 -14.93
N SER A 113 -5.87 -2.18 -15.00
CA SER A 113 -6.30 -1.48 -13.80
C SER A 113 -7.01 -2.44 -12.84
N PRO A 114 -6.82 -2.31 -11.52
CA PRO A 114 -7.64 -3.02 -10.55
C PRO A 114 -9.14 -2.72 -10.77
N LEU A 115 -9.98 -3.74 -10.71
CA LEU A 115 -11.42 -3.63 -10.93
C LEU A 115 -12.20 -4.35 -9.82
N LEU A 116 -13.43 -3.91 -9.59
CA LEU A 116 -14.40 -4.67 -8.78
C LEU A 116 -14.72 -6.01 -9.46
N CYS A 117 -15.04 -7.02 -8.64
CA CYS A 117 -15.47 -8.33 -9.14
C CYS A 117 -16.68 -8.21 -10.08
N PRO A 118 -16.80 -9.05 -11.13
CA PRO A 118 -18.01 -9.14 -11.94
C PRO A 118 -19.24 -9.40 -11.05
N GLY A 119 -20.27 -8.57 -11.19
CA GLY A 119 -21.49 -8.67 -10.36
C GLY A 119 -21.38 -8.02 -8.97
N CYS A 120 -20.26 -7.37 -8.62
CA CYS A 120 -20.14 -6.66 -7.35
C CYS A 120 -21.20 -5.55 -7.25
N PRO A 121 -22.05 -5.53 -6.20
CA PRO A 121 -23.13 -4.56 -6.07
C PRO A 121 -22.62 -3.12 -5.90
N HIS A 122 -21.40 -2.95 -5.36
CA HIS A 122 -20.77 -1.63 -5.22
C HIS A 122 -20.55 -0.94 -6.57
N THR A 123 -20.43 -1.70 -7.67
CA THR A 123 -20.30 -1.14 -9.02
C THR A 123 -21.48 -0.21 -9.36
N GLY A 124 -22.70 -0.61 -9.02
CA GLY A 124 -23.90 0.19 -9.26
C GLY A 124 -23.90 1.49 -8.45
N ILE A 125 -23.50 1.41 -7.17
CA ILE A 125 -23.40 2.58 -6.28
C ILE A 125 -22.39 3.59 -6.85
N PHE A 126 -21.20 3.15 -7.23
CA PHE A 126 -20.19 4.04 -7.79
C PHE A 126 -20.53 4.55 -9.19
N PHE A 127 -21.27 3.79 -9.99
CA PHE A 127 -21.80 4.28 -11.26
C PHE A 127 -22.76 5.45 -11.03
N VAL A 128 -23.66 5.34 -10.05
CA VAL A 128 -24.59 6.42 -9.66
C VAL A 128 -23.81 7.62 -9.13
N LEU A 129 -22.86 7.43 -8.21
CA LEU A 129 -22.04 8.51 -7.66
C LEU A 129 -21.21 9.23 -8.74
N SER A 130 -20.62 8.47 -9.66
CA SER A 130 -19.88 9.00 -10.82
C SER A 130 -20.79 9.83 -11.73
N SER A 131 -22.02 9.35 -11.97
CA SER A 131 -23.03 10.03 -12.78
C SER A 131 -23.51 11.32 -12.13
N LEU A 132 -23.86 11.28 -10.84
CA LEU A 132 -24.28 12.46 -10.06
C LEU A 132 -23.15 13.50 -9.94
N GLY A 133 -21.91 13.03 -9.78
CA GLY A 133 -20.71 13.86 -9.80
C GLY A 133 -20.35 14.41 -11.18
N GLN A 134 -21.02 13.96 -12.25
CA GLN A 134 -20.72 14.29 -13.65
C GLN A 134 -19.26 14.01 -14.01
N ARG A 135 -18.75 12.85 -13.61
CA ARG A 135 -17.36 12.42 -13.82
C ARG A 135 -17.16 11.61 -15.09
N SER A 136 -18.23 10.93 -15.52
CA SER A 136 -18.27 10.15 -16.74
C SER A 136 -19.52 10.52 -17.54
N LYS A 137 -19.47 10.29 -18.85
CA LYS A 137 -20.64 10.41 -19.71
C LYS A 137 -21.15 9.04 -20.10
N PRO A 138 -22.47 8.82 -20.05
CA PRO A 138 -23.06 7.70 -20.76
C PRO A 138 -22.67 7.75 -22.25
N PRO A 139 -22.49 6.59 -22.90
CA PRO A 139 -22.34 6.53 -24.34
C PRO A 139 -23.47 7.31 -25.05
N GLY A 140 -23.12 8.23 -25.95
CA GLY A 140 -24.08 9.05 -26.71
C GLY A 140 -24.50 10.39 -26.08
N ALA A 141 -24.07 10.72 -24.86
CA ALA A 141 -24.38 12.01 -24.24
C ALA A 141 -23.61 13.19 -24.89
N LYS A 142 -24.34 14.22 -25.32
CA LYS A 142 -23.78 15.47 -25.90
C LYS A 142 -23.46 16.50 -24.82
N GLY A 143 -22.51 17.41 -25.08
CA GLY A 143 -22.06 18.47 -24.16
C GLY A 143 -20.61 18.27 -23.70
N LYS A 144 -20.04 19.19 -22.90
CA LYS A 144 -18.73 19.01 -22.24
C LYS A 144 -18.96 18.56 -20.79
N LEU A 145 -18.08 17.71 -20.25
CA LEU A 145 -18.09 17.45 -18.80
C LEU A 145 -17.73 18.76 -18.08
N PRO A 146 -18.27 19.03 -16.88
CA PRO A 146 -17.82 20.17 -16.10
C PRO A 146 -16.32 20.05 -15.80
N ARG A 147 -15.66 21.20 -15.62
CA ARG A 147 -14.23 21.25 -15.30
C ARG A 147 -13.92 20.63 -13.93
N GLU A 148 -14.90 20.67 -13.02
CA GLU A 148 -14.84 20.09 -11.69
C GLU A 148 -16.07 19.22 -11.41
N PRO A 149 -15.91 18.07 -10.71
CA PRO A 149 -17.04 17.25 -10.29
C PRO A 149 -17.98 17.97 -9.33
N ARG A 150 -19.29 17.75 -9.49
CA ARG A 150 -20.33 18.36 -8.64
C ARG A 150 -20.34 17.83 -7.19
N LEU A 151 -19.78 16.65 -6.98
CA LEU A 151 -19.69 15.96 -5.69
C LEU A 151 -18.23 15.71 -5.36
N ILE A 152 -17.87 15.87 -4.09
CA ILE A 152 -16.64 15.32 -3.52
C ILE A 152 -16.93 13.96 -2.94
N ILE A 153 -16.11 12.97 -3.29
CA ILE A 153 -16.24 11.61 -2.78
C ILE A 153 -14.95 11.27 -2.02
N THR A 154 -15.04 11.22 -0.70
CA THR A 154 -13.96 10.78 0.18
C THR A 154 -14.10 9.27 0.39
N GLY A 155 -13.14 8.53 -0.14
CA GLY A 155 -13.06 7.09 -0.05
C GLY A 155 -12.25 6.61 1.15
N ASP A 156 -12.36 5.32 1.38
CA ASP A 156 -11.64 4.60 2.42
C ASP A 156 -10.92 3.37 1.81
N ILE A 157 -10.16 2.60 2.60
CA ILE A 157 -9.40 1.43 2.14
C ILE A 157 -10.28 0.18 2.15
N GLY A 158 -10.52 -0.38 0.96
CA GLY A 158 -11.26 -1.64 0.76
C GLY A 158 -11.59 -1.89 -0.71
N CYS A 159 -12.35 -2.94 -1.03
CA CYS A 159 -12.72 -3.26 -2.43
C CYS A 159 -13.28 -2.05 -3.19
N TYR A 160 -14.04 -1.23 -2.47
CA TYR A 160 -14.64 -0.01 -3.01
C TYR A 160 -13.61 1.03 -3.45
N THR A 161 -12.38 1.09 -2.89
CA THR A 161 -11.28 1.98 -3.36
C THR A 161 -10.98 1.82 -4.85
N LEU A 162 -11.22 0.62 -5.42
CA LEU A 162 -10.99 0.34 -6.83
C LEU A 162 -11.88 1.17 -7.76
N ALA A 163 -12.99 1.72 -7.27
CA ALA A 163 -13.83 2.62 -8.05
C ALA A 163 -13.18 3.97 -8.36
N THR A 164 -11.96 4.24 -7.86
CA THR A 164 -11.10 5.35 -8.28
C THR A 164 -10.66 5.21 -9.75
N TYR A 165 -10.53 3.98 -10.24
CA TYR A 165 -10.05 3.71 -11.60
C TYR A 165 -11.18 3.75 -12.64
N PRO A 166 -10.86 3.99 -13.94
CA PRO A 166 -11.80 3.81 -15.02
C PRO A 166 -12.40 2.39 -15.03
N PRO A 167 -13.68 2.23 -15.38
CA PRO A 167 -14.58 3.25 -15.95
C PRO A 167 -15.34 4.10 -14.91
N LEU A 168 -15.25 3.78 -13.62
CA LEU A 168 -16.04 4.44 -12.58
C LEU A 168 -15.51 5.82 -12.23
N SER A 169 -14.20 5.96 -12.04
CA SER A 169 -13.50 7.22 -11.73
C SER A 169 -14.18 8.04 -10.63
N ALA A 170 -14.69 7.36 -9.59
CA ALA A 170 -15.70 7.90 -8.68
C ALA A 170 -15.15 8.52 -7.39
N MET A 171 -13.88 8.34 -7.02
CA MET A 171 -13.30 8.87 -5.78
C MET A 171 -12.33 10.03 -6.04
N ASP A 172 -12.31 11.03 -5.15
CA ASP A 172 -11.34 12.14 -5.21
C ASP A 172 -10.14 11.94 -4.28
N THR A 173 -10.37 11.31 -3.14
CA THR A 173 -9.34 11.10 -2.13
C THR A 173 -9.60 9.82 -1.37
N THR A 174 -8.52 9.12 -1.05
CA THR A 174 -8.48 7.98 -0.15
C THR A 174 -7.10 8.03 0.51
N ALA A 175 -7.03 8.19 1.82
CA ALA A 175 -5.75 8.35 2.52
C ALA A 175 -5.33 7.08 3.28
N CYS A 176 -6.17 6.64 4.22
CA CYS A 176 -5.92 5.44 5.02
C CYS A 176 -7.25 4.84 5.48
N MET A 177 -7.16 3.67 6.12
CA MET A 177 -8.31 2.94 6.66
C MET A 177 -8.98 3.76 7.79
N GLY A 178 -10.26 4.10 7.62
CA GLY A 178 -11.07 4.94 8.51
C GLY A 178 -11.03 6.45 8.22
N ALA A 179 -10.34 6.89 7.15
CA ALA A 179 -10.17 8.32 6.88
C ALA A 179 -11.40 9.00 6.27
N SER A 180 -12.26 8.26 5.58
CA SER A 180 -13.30 8.81 4.69
C SER A 180 -14.21 9.83 5.37
N ILE A 181 -14.78 9.49 6.53
CA ILE A 181 -15.71 10.34 7.28
C ILE A 181 -14.99 11.54 7.89
N GLY A 182 -13.81 11.34 8.47
CA GLY A 182 -13.01 12.41 9.06
C GLY A 182 -12.57 13.45 8.02
N GLN A 183 -12.16 12.99 6.84
CA GLN A 183 -11.86 13.87 5.71
C GLN A 183 -13.09 14.64 5.24
N ALA A 184 -14.24 13.99 5.11
CA ALA A 184 -15.47 14.65 4.69
C ALA A 184 -15.88 15.76 5.66
N LEU A 185 -15.88 15.46 6.96
CA LEU A 185 -16.16 16.45 8.00
C LEU A 185 -15.16 17.59 7.97
N GLY A 186 -13.86 17.29 7.82
CA GLY A 186 -12.81 18.29 7.72
C GLY A 186 -12.99 19.23 6.52
N MET A 187 -13.38 18.70 5.36
CA MET A 187 -13.69 19.51 4.16
C MET A 187 -14.90 20.42 4.39
N GLU A 188 -15.95 19.92 5.04
CA GLU A 188 -17.12 20.72 5.41
C GLU A 188 -16.73 21.88 6.32
N LYS A 189 -15.97 21.61 7.40
CA LYS A 189 -15.50 22.64 8.34
C LYS A 189 -14.51 23.62 7.71
N ALA A 190 -13.78 23.21 6.68
CA ALA A 190 -12.91 24.08 5.90
C ALA A 190 -13.67 25.01 4.93
N GLY A 191 -15.00 24.93 4.87
CA GLY A 191 -15.83 25.79 4.03
C GLY A 191 -15.90 25.38 2.57
N ILE A 192 -15.62 24.11 2.25
CA ILE A 192 -15.77 23.61 0.88
C ILE A 192 -17.26 23.59 0.50
N SER A 193 -17.61 24.40 -0.51
CA SER A 193 -19.00 24.63 -0.91
C SER A 193 -19.67 23.47 -1.66
N ARG A 194 -18.88 22.52 -2.17
CA ARG A 194 -19.40 21.35 -2.89
C ARG A 194 -19.94 20.32 -1.91
N LYS A 195 -20.96 19.55 -2.34
CA LYS A 195 -21.51 18.45 -1.54
C LYS A 195 -20.46 17.35 -1.37
N VAL A 196 -20.32 16.83 -0.15
CA VAL A 196 -19.31 15.82 0.21
C VAL A 196 -19.98 14.53 0.62
N VAL A 197 -19.52 13.43 0.05
CA VAL A 197 -19.99 12.06 0.31
C VAL A 197 -18.80 11.23 0.79
N ALA A 198 -18.87 10.73 2.02
CA ALA A 198 -17.94 9.73 2.53
C ALA A 198 -18.43 8.32 2.19
N VAL A 199 -17.55 7.48 1.66
CA VAL A 199 -17.85 6.07 1.36
C VAL A 199 -16.89 5.18 2.13
N ILE A 200 -17.44 4.30 2.96
CA ILE A 200 -16.70 3.41 3.87
C ILE A 200 -17.32 2.00 3.82
N GLY A 201 -16.52 0.95 3.92
CA GLY A 201 -17.03 -0.42 4.06
C GLY A 201 -17.41 -0.74 5.50
N ASP A 202 -18.31 -1.71 5.71
CA ASP A 202 -18.67 -2.30 7.01
C ASP A 202 -17.49 -2.65 7.92
N SER A 203 -16.54 -3.46 7.45
CA SER A 203 -15.36 -3.87 8.21
C SER A 203 -14.54 -2.66 8.68
N THR A 204 -14.35 -1.68 7.78
CA THR A 204 -13.63 -0.43 8.10
C THR A 204 -14.43 0.46 9.03
N PHE A 205 -15.75 0.49 8.87
CA PHE A 205 -16.66 1.23 9.71
C PHE A 205 -16.58 0.74 11.16
N LEU A 206 -16.65 -0.58 11.37
CA LEU A 206 -16.53 -1.21 12.68
C LEU A 206 -15.13 -1.06 13.28
N HIS A 207 -14.08 -1.12 12.46
CA HIS A 207 -12.70 -0.98 12.91
C HIS A 207 -12.35 0.45 13.35
N SER A 208 -12.68 1.46 12.53
CA SER A 208 -12.25 2.85 12.78
C SER A 208 -13.22 3.93 12.31
N GLY A 209 -14.37 3.59 11.70
CA GLY A 209 -15.34 4.56 11.20
C GLY A 209 -16.39 5.04 12.21
N ILE A 210 -16.66 4.30 13.29
CA ILE A 210 -17.63 4.70 14.32
C ILE A 210 -17.22 6.03 14.98
N THR A 211 -15.96 6.14 15.41
CA THR A 211 -15.44 7.34 16.09
C THR A 211 -15.60 8.62 15.25
N PRO A 212 -15.15 8.68 13.98
CA PRO A 212 -15.37 9.87 13.17
C PRO A 212 -16.85 10.11 12.82
N LEU A 213 -17.71 9.08 12.76
CA LEU A 213 -19.15 9.27 12.59
C LEU A 213 -19.79 9.96 13.80
N VAL A 214 -19.49 9.49 15.01
CA VAL A 214 -19.96 10.14 16.26
C VAL A 214 -19.55 11.61 16.28
N ASN A 215 -18.31 11.89 15.88
CA ASN A 215 -17.79 13.26 15.80
C ASN A 215 -18.55 14.10 14.76
N ALA A 216 -18.87 13.54 13.59
CA ALA A 216 -19.66 14.23 12.56
C ALA A 216 -21.07 14.56 13.05
N VAL A 217 -21.71 13.65 13.77
CA VAL A 217 -23.04 13.88 14.37
C VAL A 217 -22.98 14.97 15.44
N TYR A 218 -22.01 14.89 16.35
CA TYR A 218 -21.82 15.90 17.41
C TYR A 218 -21.61 17.31 16.84
N ASN A 219 -20.89 17.44 15.73
CA ASN A 219 -20.62 18.73 15.07
C ASN A 219 -21.67 19.13 14.02
N GLU A 220 -22.82 18.44 13.97
CA GLU A 220 -23.90 18.66 13.01
C GLU A 220 -23.40 18.74 11.56
N GLY A 221 -22.41 17.90 11.23
CA GLY A 221 -21.69 17.92 9.96
C GLY A 221 -22.62 17.68 8.76
N GLN A 222 -22.56 18.57 7.77
CA GLN A 222 -23.41 18.53 6.57
C GLN A 222 -22.80 17.64 5.48
N ILE A 223 -22.54 16.38 5.82
CA ILE A 223 -21.94 15.37 4.95
C ILE A 223 -22.91 14.20 4.74
N THR A 224 -22.78 13.48 3.63
CA THR A 224 -23.47 12.20 3.42
C THR A 224 -22.49 11.07 3.67
N VAL A 225 -22.87 10.09 4.50
CA VAL A 225 -22.05 8.89 4.74
C VAL A 225 -22.77 7.69 4.12
N ILE A 226 -22.04 6.93 3.30
CA ILE A 226 -22.50 5.69 2.69
C ILE A 226 -21.65 4.56 3.26
N ILE A 227 -22.29 3.65 4.00
CA ILE A 227 -21.67 2.44 4.51
C ILE A 227 -21.99 1.31 3.52
N LEU A 228 -20.94 0.69 2.98
CA LEU A 228 -21.01 -0.42 2.03
C LEU A 228 -20.88 -1.72 2.81
N ASP A 229 -22.02 -2.30 3.14
CA ASP A 229 -22.12 -3.55 3.89
C ASP A 229 -22.13 -4.76 2.94
N ASN A 230 -21.11 -5.61 3.08
CA ASN A 230 -21.00 -6.86 2.33
C ASN A 230 -20.73 -8.07 3.23
N GLY A 231 -20.76 -7.89 4.55
CA GLY A 231 -20.59 -8.91 5.58
C GLY A 231 -19.19 -9.55 5.64
N THR A 232 -18.16 -8.93 5.04
CA THR A 232 -16.80 -9.48 5.09
C THR A 232 -15.69 -8.47 4.79
N THR A 233 -14.48 -8.70 5.32
CA THR A 233 -13.30 -7.92 4.95
C THR A 233 -12.75 -8.41 3.60
N ALA A 234 -13.46 -8.10 2.52
CA ALA A 234 -13.28 -8.74 1.21
C ALA A 234 -11.88 -8.53 0.59
N MET A 235 -11.36 -7.30 0.58
CA MET A 235 -10.11 -6.96 -0.14
C MET A 235 -8.88 -7.69 0.40
N THR A 236 -8.88 -7.99 1.69
CA THR A 236 -7.76 -8.65 2.38
C THR A 236 -7.84 -10.17 2.29
N GLY A 237 -8.89 -10.74 1.68
CA GLY A 237 -9.08 -12.19 1.57
C GLY A 237 -10.23 -12.75 2.41
N HIS A 238 -11.31 -11.98 2.59
CA HIS A 238 -12.57 -12.41 3.24
C HIS A 238 -12.42 -12.77 4.73
N GLN A 239 -11.69 -11.97 5.49
CA GLN A 239 -11.58 -12.14 6.94
C GLN A 239 -12.90 -11.80 7.64
N GLU A 240 -13.17 -12.52 8.73
CA GLU A 240 -14.27 -12.21 9.64
C GLU A 240 -14.06 -10.86 10.34
N HIS A 241 -15.15 -10.22 10.72
CA HIS A 241 -15.17 -9.02 11.56
C HIS A 241 -16.38 -9.03 12.49
N PRO A 242 -16.45 -8.15 13.51
CA PRO A 242 -17.49 -8.18 14.54
C PRO A 242 -18.92 -7.81 14.09
N GLY A 243 -19.20 -7.74 12.79
CA GLY A 243 -20.51 -7.40 12.24
C GLY A 243 -20.75 -8.09 10.92
#